data_AF-A0A6I9ZCN5-F1
#
_entry.id   AF-A0A6I9ZCN5-F1
#
_cell.length_a   1.000
_cell.length_b   1.000
_cell.length_c   1.000
_cell.angle_alpha   90.00
_cell.angle_beta   90.00
_cell.angle_gamma   90.00
#
_symmetry.space_group_name_H-M   'P 1'
#
loop_
_entity.id
_entity.type
_entity.pdbx_description
1 polymer ?
#
loop_
_entity_poly.entity_id
_entity_poly.type
_entity_poly.pdbx_seq_one_letter_code
_entity_poly.pdbx_strand_id
1 'polypeptide(L)'
;QASRRGVSASHSLIYSINSDNLEFGCLVSQETTPYLYEHKNNGVALVPGAFYVELGLASVMSSSEPKVPLSTCQLSISFSAPCVLAQNSQVLSIKLSPQKAMTTFEVLSSSNAVYAAGQVAKGLEGVVEESSISCQAIYRRCKSVISREELYEALSQVGFQYGSIFRQLSDVHYCQELKEAITSIKVNEETARDMYSYCIHPVLLDCFLQMTAVLTSRTVHSRAGFPSGIGSLVVLRPLQEEMMIYMRMSKSTGNCLEVCGCFVDKHGSVLAELKRVAITFMKESSSRDNEFLFQNKWKEVSLSQTIGHLGFKPRVLVFADKFGIAEQLKKYLHPASRYVMFEGWDCLVEGDAQNKMREEVKDYDEILFLWGIQKLNEDSPRKAVDQLAKCCEAYRQVVVALREKRTCCSVRVITYRTTERYVDHINCGFALYGMTRACIVEFPEITFQLIDLSSSTSLDISVLADVLIKYKGGDYPEVCISQGRIYVSEIRRTPFVDADYIQPIRSLQKSQSFTLHTSDPYTAKDL
;
A
#
# COMPACT_ATOMS: atom_id res chain seq x y z
N GLN A 1 -19.51 -7.68 -26.16
CA GLN A 1 -18.89 -7.01 -27.33
C GLN A 1 -18.87 -5.52 -27.07
N ALA A 2 -17.73 -5.00 -26.63
CA ALA A 2 -17.47 -3.57 -26.52
C ALA A 2 -16.11 -3.31 -27.19
N SER A 3 -16.03 -2.17 -27.88
CA SER A 3 -15.22 -1.90 -29.06
C SER A 3 -13.70 -1.84 -28.84
N ARG A 4 -12.98 -2.75 -29.49
CA ARG A 4 -11.58 -2.56 -29.90
C ARG A 4 -11.52 -1.49 -31.00
N ARG A 5 -11.29 -0.23 -30.65
CA ARG A 5 -10.73 0.77 -31.57
C ARG A 5 -9.82 1.72 -30.79
N GLY A 6 -8.55 1.33 -30.70
CA GLY A 6 -7.40 2.15 -30.32
C GLY A 6 -6.23 1.63 -31.15
N VAL A 7 -5.54 2.54 -31.83
CA VAL A 7 -4.56 2.27 -32.90
C VAL A 7 -3.43 1.38 -32.39
N SER A 8 -3.12 0.34 -33.17
CA SER A 8 -2.22 -0.78 -32.88
C SER A 8 -0.81 -0.30 -32.49
N ALA A 9 -0.49 -0.31 -31.19
CA ALA A 9 0.90 -0.46 -30.79
C ALA A 9 1.34 -1.87 -31.22
N SER A 10 2.48 -1.99 -31.90
CA SER A 10 2.94 -3.25 -32.51
C SER A 10 3.37 -4.33 -31.50
N HIS A 11 3.33 -4.02 -30.20
CA HIS A 11 3.84 -4.87 -29.12
C HIS A 11 2.68 -5.42 -28.26
N SER A 12 2.73 -6.70 -27.91
CA SER A 12 1.63 -7.45 -27.26
C SER A 12 1.23 -6.91 -25.88
N LEU A 13 2.17 -6.31 -25.14
CA LEU A 13 1.93 -5.81 -23.77
C LEU A 13 1.34 -4.40 -23.70
N ILE A 14 1.54 -3.57 -24.73
CA ILE A 14 1.22 -2.14 -24.65
C ILE A 14 0.18 -1.75 -25.69
N TYR A 15 -0.63 -0.74 -25.38
CA TYR A 15 -1.52 -0.08 -26.32
C TYR A 15 -1.40 1.44 -26.17
N SER A 16 -1.53 2.18 -27.26
CA SER A 16 -1.48 3.65 -27.19
C SER A 16 -2.74 4.20 -26.55
N ILE A 17 -2.60 5.10 -25.58
CA ILE A 17 -3.73 5.78 -24.90
C ILE A 17 -4.15 7.02 -25.68
N ASN A 18 -3.19 7.70 -26.31
CA ASN A 18 -3.39 8.97 -26.99
C ASN A 18 -2.84 8.93 -28.43
N SER A 19 -3.24 9.91 -29.25
CA SER A 19 -2.84 9.94 -30.66
C SER A 19 -1.39 10.37 -30.90
N ASP A 20 -0.75 11.00 -29.91
CA ASP A 20 0.64 11.47 -30.00
C ASP A 20 1.68 10.39 -29.64
N ASN A 21 1.23 9.18 -29.23
CA ASN A 21 2.06 8.06 -28.80
C ASN A 21 3.06 8.43 -27.67
N LEU A 22 2.68 9.38 -26.81
CA LEU A 22 3.45 9.75 -25.62
C LEU A 22 2.93 9.05 -24.36
N GLU A 23 1.77 8.40 -24.42
CA GLU A 23 1.23 7.63 -23.31
C GLU A 23 0.73 6.25 -23.77
N PHE A 24 1.19 5.20 -23.08
CA PHE A 24 0.79 3.83 -23.33
C PHE A 24 0.16 3.21 -22.09
N GLY A 25 -0.76 2.27 -22.28
CA GLY A 25 -1.32 1.45 -21.23
C GLY A 25 -0.83 0.01 -21.35
N CYS A 26 -0.68 -0.68 -20.22
CA CYS A 26 -0.43 -2.10 -20.14
C CYS A 26 -1.42 -2.76 -19.17
N LEU A 27 -2.24 -3.68 -19.67
CA LEU A 27 -3.15 -4.47 -18.84
C LEU A 27 -2.43 -5.69 -18.30
N VAL A 28 -2.26 -5.73 -16.98
CA VAL A 28 -1.70 -6.87 -16.25
C VAL A 28 -2.85 -7.63 -15.58
N SER A 29 -3.07 -8.87 -15.99
CA SER A 29 -4.08 -9.76 -15.44
C SER A 29 -3.65 -11.22 -15.58
N GLN A 30 -4.33 -12.14 -14.90
CA GLN A 30 -4.06 -13.58 -15.09
C GLN A 30 -4.35 -14.05 -16.52
N GLU A 31 -5.17 -13.33 -17.28
CA GLU A 31 -5.50 -13.68 -18.67
C GLU A 31 -4.44 -13.17 -19.65
N THR A 32 -3.91 -11.97 -19.45
CA THR A 32 -2.97 -11.34 -20.39
C THR A 32 -1.51 -11.62 -20.06
N THR A 33 -1.17 -11.72 -18.78
CA THR A 33 0.20 -11.93 -18.27
C THR A 33 0.23 -12.93 -17.12
N PRO A 34 -0.27 -14.17 -17.31
CA PRO A 34 -0.34 -15.20 -16.26
C PRO A 34 1.01 -15.45 -15.58
N TYR A 35 2.10 -15.43 -16.36
CA TYR A 35 3.45 -15.68 -15.85
C TYR A 35 3.84 -14.72 -14.72
N LEU A 36 3.39 -13.45 -14.73
CA LEU A 36 3.74 -12.49 -13.67
C LEU A 36 3.23 -12.91 -12.28
N TYR A 37 2.18 -13.73 -12.21
CA TYR A 37 1.65 -14.26 -10.96
C TYR A 37 2.49 -15.41 -10.38
N GLU A 38 3.44 -15.93 -11.15
CA GLU A 38 4.45 -16.90 -10.70
C GLU A 38 5.70 -16.23 -10.11
N HIS A 39 5.81 -14.90 -10.16
CA HIS A 39 6.87 -14.15 -9.51
C HIS A 39 6.36 -13.61 -8.16
N LYS A 40 6.71 -14.27 -7.05
CA LYS A 40 6.20 -13.93 -5.72
C LYS A 40 7.31 -13.60 -4.73
N ASN A 41 6.98 -12.72 -3.79
CA ASN A 41 7.75 -12.52 -2.58
C ASN A 41 6.83 -12.67 -1.36
N ASN A 42 7.20 -13.50 -0.40
CA ASN A 42 6.42 -13.84 0.80
C ASN A 42 4.96 -14.22 0.48
N GLY A 43 4.77 -15.02 -0.58
CA GLY A 43 3.46 -15.49 -1.03
C GLY A 43 2.65 -14.47 -1.85
N VAL A 44 3.13 -13.23 -1.97
CA VAL A 44 2.46 -12.15 -2.71
C VAL A 44 3.05 -12.01 -4.10
N ALA A 45 2.21 -12.04 -5.13
CA ALA A 45 2.64 -11.83 -6.52
C ALA A 45 3.05 -10.37 -6.77
N LEU A 46 4.24 -10.19 -7.36
CA LEU A 46 4.84 -8.89 -7.63
C LEU A 46 5.28 -8.82 -9.10
N VAL A 47 5.06 -7.67 -9.73
CA VAL A 47 5.65 -7.40 -11.05
C VAL A 47 7.19 -7.29 -10.89
N PRO A 48 8.00 -8.09 -11.62
CA PRO A 48 9.45 -8.03 -11.54
C PRO A 48 10.00 -6.76 -12.19
N GLY A 49 11.14 -6.27 -11.72
CA GLY A 49 11.81 -5.11 -12.31
C GLY A 49 12.11 -5.29 -13.82
N ALA A 50 12.40 -6.53 -14.22
CA ALA A 50 12.60 -6.91 -15.62
C ALA A 50 11.39 -6.61 -16.54
N PHE A 51 10.16 -6.62 -16.00
CA PHE A 51 8.97 -6.28 -16.77
C PHE A 51 8.91 -4.79 -17.11
N TYR A 52 9.30 -3.91 -16.17
CA TYR A 52 9.36 -2.46 -16.44
C TYR A 52 10.42 -2.09 -17.47
N VAL A 53 11.51 -2.86 -17.54
CA VAL A 53 12.55 -2.70 -18.58
C VAL A 53 11.94 -2.92 -19.96
N GLU A 54 11.18 -4.00 -20.13
CA GLU A 54 10.47 -4.25 -21.39
C GLU A 54 9.48 -3.13 -21.70
N LEU A 55 8.63 -2.73 -20.73
CA LEU A 55 7.65 -1.67 -20.97
C LEU A 55 8.31 -0.37 -21.43
N GLY A 56 9.43 0.02 -20.80
CA GLY A 56 10.21 1.17 -21.20
C GLY A 56 10.75 1.06 -22.62
N LEU A 57 11.38 -0.07 -22.97
CA LEU A 57 11.89 -0.31 -24.32
C LEU A 57 10.75 -0.33 -25.35
N ALA A 58 9.73 -1.16 -25.14
CA ALA A 58 8.60 -1.32 -26.06
C ALA A 58 7.90 0.01 -26.35
N SER A 59 7.65 0.83 -25.31
CA SER A 59 7.01 2.13 -25.48
C SER A 59 7.89 3.13 -26.23
N VAL A 60 9.19 3.22 -25.93
CA VAL A 60 10.10 4.09 -26.66
C VAL A 60 10.28 3.62 -28.12
N MET A 61 10.42 2.33 -28.36
CA MET A 61 10.55 1.77 -29.71
C MET A 61 9.28 1.99 -30.53
N SER A 62 8.11 1.93 -29.88
CA SER A 62 6.82 2.20 -30.51
C SER A 62 6.62 3.67 -30.87
N SER A 63 7.06 4.60 -30.03
CA SER A 63 6.93 6.06 -30.26
C SER A 63 8.05 6.68 -31.11
N SER A 64 9.14 5.94 -31.35
CA SER A 64 10.28 6.47 -32.10
C SER A 64 9.97 6.71 -33.58
N GLU A 65 10.18 7.95 -34.01
CA GLU A 65 10.15 8.40 -35.41
C GLU A 65 11.42 9.21 -35.73
N PRO A 66 12.26 8.80 -36.71
CA PRO A 66 12.16 7.55 -37.47
C PRO A 66 12.37 6.31 -36.60
N LYS A 67 11.97 5.13 -37.11
CA LYS A 67 12.25 3.86 -36.44
C LYS A 67 13.77 3.66 -36.35
N VAL A 68 14.23 3.33 -35.14
CA VAL A 68 15.64 3.00 -34.86
C VAL A 68 15.75 1.52 -34.50
N PRO A 69 16.86 0.84 -34.82
CA PRO A 69 17.09 -0.52 -34.36
C PRO A 69 17.27 -0.57 -32.84
N LEU A 70 16.80 -1.64 -32.19
CA LEU A 70 17.00 -1.83 -30.75
C LEU A 70 18.49 -1.85 -30.37
N SER A 71 19.33 -2.36 -31.26
CA SER A 71 20.79 -2.45 -31.08
C SER A 71 21.50 -1.11 -31.01
N THR A 72 20.83 0.01 -31.30
CA THR A 72 21.40 1.36 -31.16
C THR A 72 20.85 2.10 -29.94
N CYS A 73 20.00 1.45 -29.16
CA CYS A 73 19.40 1.98 -27.94
C CYS A 73 20.18 1.56 -26.69
N GLN A 74 20.31 2.48 -25.75
CA GLN A 74 20.84 2.22 -24.42
C GLN A 74 19.83 2.66 -23.36
N LEU A 75 19.37 1.71 -22.54
CA LEU A 75 18.40 1.97 -21.48
C LEU A 75 19.10 2.13 -20.12
N SER A 76 18.61 3.04 -19.30
CA SER A 76 18.85 3.06 -17.86
C SER A 76 17.52 3.23 -17.12
N ILE A 77 17.38 2.60 -15.96
CA ILE A 77 16.12 2.57 -15.21
C ILE A 77 16.38 2.45 -13.71
N SER A 78 15.53 3.08 -12.90
CA SER A 78 15.43 2.87 -11.46
C SER A 78 14.05 2.32 -11.10
N PHE A 79 14.01 1.49 -10.06
CA PHE A 79 12.79 0.89 -9.52
C PHE A 79 12.46 1.56 -8.18
N SER A 80 11.32 2.25 -8.13
CA SER A 80 10.94 3.11 -7.01
C SER A 80 10.04 2.39 -5.99
N ALA A 81 9.14 1.53 -6.45
CA ALA A 81 8.19 0.84 -5.60
C ALA A 81 7.79 -0.52 -6.19
N PRO A 82 7.50 -1.54 -5.35
CA PRO A 82 6.94 -2.79 -5.81
C PRO A 82 5.50 -2.61 -6.30
N CYS A 83 5.12 -3.33 -7.35
CA CYS A 83 3.73 -3.39 -7.81
C CYS A 83 3.13 -4.74 -7.43
N VAL A 84 2.19 -4.71 -6.50
CA VAL A 84 1.53 -5.89 -5.93
C VAL A 84 0.33 -6.29 -6.79
N LEU A 85 0.29 -7.55 -7.23
CA LEU A 85 -0.81 -8.12 -8.01
C LEU A 85 -1.93 -8.65 -7.08
N ALA A 86 -2.52 -7.76 -6.28
CA ALA A 86 -3.60 -8.11 -5.34
C ALA A 86 -4.99 -8.21 -5.99
N GLN A 87 -5.20 -7.54 -7.12
CA GLN A 87 -6.46 -7.53 -7.86
C GLN A 87 -6.38 -8.48 -9.08
N ASN A 88 -7.54 -8.94 -9.57
CA ASN A 88 -7.62 -9.81 -10.75
C ASN A 88 -7.03 -9.16 -12.01
N SER A 89 -6.99 -7.82 -12.05
CA SER A 89 -6.37 -7.05 -13.13
C SER A 89 -5.99 -5.66 -12.64
N GLN A 90 -4.94 -5.08 -13.22
CA GLN A 90 -4.55 -3.69 -13.04
C GLN A 90 -4.00 -3.11 -14.35
N VAL A 91 -4.10 -1.80 -14.51
CA VAL A 91 -3.54 -1.09 -15.66
C VAL A 91 -2.35 -0.26 -15.21
N LEU A 92 -1.22 -0.45 -15.87
CA LEU A 92 -0.04 0.40 -15.74
C LEU A 92 -0.08 1.46 -16.85
N SER A 93 0.18 2.73 -16.51
CA SER A 93 0.38 3.81 -17.49
C SER A 93 1.88 4.02 -17.70
N ILE A 94 2.31 4.16 -18.95
CA ILE A 94 3.69 4.45 -19.34
C ILE A 94 3.69 5.81 -20.02
N LYS A 95 4.27 6.81 -19.37
CA LYS A 95 4.38 8.17 -19.92
C LYS A 95 5.77 8.39 -20.48
N LEU A 96 5.85 8.93 -21.69
CA LEU A 96 7.09 9.26 -22.37
C LEU A 96 7.30 10.78 -22.40
N SER A 97 8.55 11.21 -22.29
CA SER A 97 8.94 12.60 -22.51
C SER A 97 10.16 12.65 -23.43
N PRO A 98 9.94 12.90 -24.73
CA PRO A 98 11.02 12.99 -25.71
C PRO A 98 11.96 14.18 -25.42
N GLN A 99 13.25 13.95 -25.56
CA GLN A 99 14.31 14.96 -25.50
C GLN A 99 15.21 14.84 -26.76
N LYS A 100 16.18 15.73 -26.94
CA LYS A 100 16.99 15.80 -28.18
C LYS A 100 17.69 14.48 -28.54
N ALA A 101 18.27 13.78 -27.58
CA ALA A 101 19.07 12.56 -27.81
C ALA A 101 18.59 11.33 -27.03
N MET A 102 17.52 11.49 -26.25
CA MET A 102 16.97 10.43 -25.40
C MET A 102 15.49 10.63 -25.18
N THR A 103 14.80 9.57 -24.77
CA THR A 103 13.40 9.63 -24.34
C THR A 103 13.34 9.13 -22.91
N THR A 104 12.86 9.96 -21.99
CA THR A 104 12.60 9.51 -20.61
C THR A 104 11.23 8.85 -20.55
N PHE A 105 11.06 7.92 -19.62
CA PHE A 105 9.79 7.24 -19.38
C PHE A 105 9.53 7.02 -17.89
N GLU A 106 8.25 6.97 -17.53
CA GLU A 106 7.77 6.61 -16.19
C GLU A 106 6.69 5.54 -16.31
N VAL A 107 6.79 4.50 -15.48
CA VAL A 107 5.75 3.48 -15.31
C VAL A 107 4.99 3.77 -14.04
N LEU A 108 3.70 4.00 -14.19
CA LEU A 108 2.81 4.54 -13.17
C LEU A 108 1.69 3.55 -12.84
N SER A 109 1.27 3.57 -11.58
CA SER A 109 0.01 2.98 -11.13
C SER A 109 -1.21 3.77 -11.62
N SER A 110 -2.40 3.20 -11.44
CA SER A 110 -3.67 3.88 -11.68
C SER A 110 -3.89 5.12 -10.81
N SER A 111 -3.19 5.23 -9.67
CA SER A 111 -3.20 6.40 -8.78
C SER A 111 -2.01 7.35 -9.01
N ASN A 112 -1.30 7.21 -10.13
CA ASN A 112 -0.10 8.00 -10.50
C ASN A 112 1.11 7.85 -9.56
N ALA A 113 1.16 6.82 -8.70
CA ALA A 113 2.41 6.45 -8.02
C ALA A 113 3.41 5.86 -9.03
N VAL A 114 4.68 6.27 -8.95
CA VAL A 114 5.77 5.81 -9.82
C VAL A 114 6.30 4.46 -9.35
N TYR A 115 6.20 3.44 -10.19
CA TYR A 115 6.84 2.14 -9.96
C TYR A 115 8.28 2.09 -10.48
N ALA A 116 8.51 2.66 -11.66
CA ALA A 116 9.82 2.72 -12.27
C ALA A 116 9.96 3.96 -13.14
N ALA A 117 11.17 4.49 -13.28
CA ALA A 117 11.47 5.59 -14.17
C ALA A 117 12.83 5.37 -14.85
N GLY A 118 12.97 5.82 -16.07
CA GLY A 118 14.17 5.59 -16.83
C GLY A 118 14.29 6.45 -18.07
N GLN A 119 15.33 6.15 -18.84
CA GLN A 119 15.58 6.80 -20.12
C GLN A 119 16.18 5.83 -21.11
N VAL A 120 15.87 6.05 -22.38
CA VAL A 120 16.45 5.35 -23.51
C VAL A 120 17.18 6.37 -24.37
N ALA A 121 18.50 6.30 -24.38
CA ALA A 121 19.35 7.06 -25.28
C ALA A 121 19.41 6.38 -26.66
N LYS A 122 19.37 7.17 -27.72
CA LYS A 122 19.41 6.68 -29.11
C LYS A 122 20.75 7.10 -29.72
N GLY A 123 21.62 6.12 -29.97
CA GLY A 123 22.92 6.31 -30.61
C GLY A 123 22.92 5.86 -32.07
N LEU A 124 24.08 6.00 -32.71
CA LEU A 124 24.35 5.43 -34.04
C LEU A 124 24.68 3.93 -33.94
N GLU A 125 25.33 3.50 -32.86
CA GLU A 125 25.64 2.09 -32.56
C GLU A 125 25.51 1.83 -31.05
N GLY A 126 25.07 0.62 -30.69
CA GLY A 126 25.10 0.16 -29.31
C GLY A 126 26.54 -0.12 -28.89
N VAL A 127 27.05 0.68 -27.97
CA VAL A 127 28.42 0.53 -27.49
C VAL A 127 28.42 -0.42 -26.29
N VAL A 128 28.93 -1.63 -26.49
CA VAL A 128 29.29 -2.55 -25.40
C VAL A 128 30.79 -2.46 -25.11
N GLU A 129 31.20 -2.88 -23.92
CA GLU A 129 32.63 -2.90 -23.56
C GLU A 129 33.38 -3.97 -24.35
N GLU A 130 32.79 -5.16 -24.39
CA GLU A 130 33.38 -6.35 -24.99
C GLU A 130 32.33 -7.02 -25.88
N SER A 131 32.71 -7.30 -27.13
CA SER A 131 31.82 -7.95 -28.10
C SER A 131 31.79 -9.47 -27.95
N SER A 132 32.76 -10.06 -27.25
CA SER A 132 32.84 -11.49 -27.00
C SER A 132 33.60 -11.83 -25.72
N ILE A 133 33.27 -12.97 -25.10
CA ILE A 133 33.94 -13.51 -23.92
C ILE A 133 34.32 -14.98 -24.13
N SER A 134 35.35 -15.45 -23.43
CA SER A 134 35.70 -16.88 -23.41
C SER A 134 34.95 -17.62 -22.30
N CYS A 135 33.79 -18.19 -22.61
CA CYS A 135 33.00 -19.00 -21.65
C CYS A 135 33.85 -20.13 -21.04
N GLN A 136 34.68 -20.81 -21.84
CA GLN A 136 35.54 -21.89 -21.37
C GLN A 136 36.57 -21.41 -20.33
N ALA A 137 37.16 -20.21 -20.54
CA ALA A 137 38.08 -19.65 -19.56
C ALA A 137 37.37 -19.27 -18.25
N ILE A 138 36.15 -18.74 -18.33
CA ILE A 138 35.33 -18.40 -17.16
C ILE A 138 34.98 -19.67 -16.37
N TYR A 139 34.52 -20.73 -17.05
CA TYR A 139 34.24 -22.02 -16.41
C TYR A 139 35.45 -22.63 -15.69
N ARG A 140 36.66 -22.47 -16.24
CA ARG A 140 37.90 -22.94 -15.58
C ARG A 140 38.23 -22.18 -14.29
N ARG A 141 37.83 -20.90 -14.20
CA ARG A 141 38.00 -20.06 -13.00
C ARG A 141 36.87 -20.29 -11.99
N CYS A 142 35.64 -20.46 -12.47
CA CYS A 142 34.44 -20.71 -11.68
C CYS A 142 34.33 -22.19 -11.24
N LYS A 143 35.19 -22.58 -10.31
CA LYS A 143 35.30 -23.97 -9.84
C LYS A 143 34.19 -24.38 -8.87
N SER A 144 33.59 -23.43 -8.18
CA SER A 144 32.49 -23.70 -7.26
C SER A 144 31.18 -23.76 -8.02
N VAL A 145 30.26 -24.62 -7.57
CA VAL A 145 28.94 -24.81 -8.19
C VAL A 145 27.88 -24.67 -7.12
N ILE A 146 26.79 -24.00 -7.46
CA ILE A 146 25.51 -24.09 -6.76
C ILE A 146 24.51 -24.71 -7.73
N SER A 147 23.87 -25.79 -7.30
CA SER A 147 22.87 -26.46 -8.13
C SER A 147 21.65 -25.55 -8.34
N ARG A 148 20.90 -25.81 -9.41
CA ARG A 148 19.61 -25.16 -9.65
C ARG A 148 18.69 -25.24 -8.43
N GLU A 149 18.59 -26.41 -7.80
CA GLU A 149 17.71 -26.64 -6.66
C GLU A 149 18.14 -25.82 -5.45
N GLU A 150 19.44 -25.84 -5.10
CA GLU A 150 20.00 -25.04 -4.00
C GLU A 150 19.82 -23.53 -4.22
N LEU A 151 19.96 -23.05 -5.47
CA LEU A 151 19.75 -21.65 -5.79
C LEU A 151 18.30 -21.22 -5.51
N TYR A 152 17.33 -21.98 -6.02
CA TYR A 152 15.92 -21.64 -5.82
C TYR A 152 15.46 -21.86 -4.37
N GLU A 153 16.08 -22.80 -3.64
CA GLU A 153 15.88 -22.93 -2.19
C GLU A 153 16.40 -21.71 -1.44
N ALA A 154 17.62 -21.24 -1.75
CA ALA A 154 18.20 -20.05 -1.14
C ALA A 154 17.36 -18.78 -1.41
N LEU A 155 16.84 -18.63 -2.64
CA LEU A 155 15.91 -17.56 -3.00
C LEU A 155 14.60 -17.66 -2.20
N SER A 156 14.06 -18.86 -2.02
CA SER A 156 12.86 -19.10 -1.21
C SER A 156 13.06 -18.77 0.26
N GLN A 157 14.23 -19.05 0.82
CA GLN A 157 14.56 -18.74 2.22
C GLN A 157 14.58 -17.23 2.50
N VAL A 158 14.88 -16.39 1.50
CA VAL A 158 14.79 -14.93 1.60
C VAL A 158 13.46 -14.38 1.07
N GLY A 159 12.48 -15.25 0.89
CA GLY A 159 11.10 -14.90 0.59
C GLY A 159 10.71 -14.94 -0.88
N PHE A 160 11.62 -15.17 -1.84
CA PHE A 160 11.24 -15.22 -3.26
C PHE A 160 10.74 -16.60 -3.68
N GLN A 161 9.48 -16.69 -4.12
CA GLN A 161 8.92 -17.91 -4.70
C GLN A 161 8.70 -17.72 -6.20
N TYR A 162 9.44 -18.47 -6.99
CA TYR A 162 9.35 -18.49 -8.45
C TYR A 162 8.59 -19.74 -8.92
N GLY A 163 7.59 -19.56 -9.78
CA GLY A 163 6.95 -20.65 -10.51
C GLY A 163 7.82 -21.18 -11.65
N SER A 164 7.35 -22.23 -12.32
CA SER A 164 8.13 -22.97 -13.32
C SER A 164 8.66 -22.11 -14.45
N ILE A 165 7.90 -21.09 -14.87
CA ILE A 165 8.32 -20.25 -15.99
C ILE A 165 9.53 -19.39 -15.64
N PHE A 166 9.66 -18.94 -14.38
CA PHE A 166 10.79 -18.14 -13.89
C PHE A 166 12.00 -18.97 -13.46
N ARG A 167 11.87 -20.30 -13.38
CA ARG A 167 12.93 -21.20 -12.89
C ARG A 167 13.85 -21.73 -13.99
N GLN A 168 14.40 -20.88 -14.87
CA GLN A 168 15.14 -21.32 -16.08
C GLN A 168 16.67 -21.38 -15.95
N LEU A 169 17.23 -21.01 -14.80
CA LEU A 169 18.66 -21.13 -14.55
C LEU A 169 19.08 -22.60 -14.44
N SER A 170 20.20 -22.95 -15.07
CA SER A 170 20.92 -24.20 -14.79
C SER A 170 21.80 -24.02 -13.56
N ASP A 171 22.60 -25.04 -13.23
CA ASP A 171 23.66 -24.92 -12.23
C ASP A 171 24.53 -23.68 -12.48
N VAL A 172 24.80 -22.94 -11.42
CA VAL A 172 25.59 -21.71 -11.50
C VAL A 172 27.00 -21.99 -11.01
N HIS A 173 27.96 -21.79 -11.91
CA HIS A 173 29.38 -21.86 -11.61
C HIS A 173 29.86 -20.49 -11.15
N TYR A 174 30.61 -20.42 -10.06
CA TYR A 174 31.11 -19.16 -9.53
C TYR A 174 32.55 -19.23 -9.01
N CYS A 175 33.21 -18.08 -8.96
CA CYS A 175 34.53 -17.88 -8.36
C CYS A 175 34.44 -16.77 -7.31
N GLN A 176 34.71 -17.12 -6.06
CA GLN A 176 34.56 -16.18 -4.94
C GLN A 176 35.64 -15.09 -4.96
N GLU A 177 36.87 -15.45 -5.33
CA GLU A 177 38.00 -14.51 -5.38
C GLU A 177 37.80 -13.42 -6.44
N LEU A 178 37.28 -13.81 -7.60
CA LEU A 178 37.02 -12.91 -8.73
C LEU A 178 35.63 -12.28 -8.69
N LYS A 179 34.76 -12.78 -7.79
CA LYS A 179 33.36 -12.39 -7.63
C LYS A 179 32.58 -12.46 -8.95
N GLU A 180 32.84 -13.49 -9.73
CA GLU A 180 32.21 -13.73 -11.03
C GLU A 180 31.41 -15.04 -11.00
N ALA A 181 30.41 -15.13 -11.87
CA ALA A 181 29.58 -16.31 -12.03
C ALA A 181 29.14 -16.49 -13.48
N ILE A 182 28.90 -17.74 -13.89
CA ILE A 182 28.42 -18.13 -15.21
C ILE A 182 27.43 -19.29 -15.10
N THR A 183 26.40 -19.29 -15.95
CA THR A 183 25.41 -20.38 -16.05
C THR A 183 24.82 -20.46 -17.45
N SER A 184 24.39 -21.65 -17.84
CA SER A 184 23.63 -21.87 -19.07
C SER A 184 22.14 -21.66 -18.85
N ILE A 185 21.46 -21.20 -19.89
CA ILE A 185 20.01 -21.20 -20.00
C ILE A 185 19.62 -21.95 -21.27
N LYS A 186 18.74 -22.92 -21.09
CA LYS A 186 17.93 -23.49 -22.16
C LYS A 186 16.51 -22.99 -21.99
N VAL A 187 16.08 -22.10 -22.88
CA VAL A 187 14.78 -21.45 -22.81
C VAL A 187 13.68 -22.50 -22.92
N ASN A 188 12.71 -22.47 -22.01
CA ASN A 188 11.59 -23.40 -22.06
C ASN A 188 10.67 -23.12 -23.26
N GLU A 189 9.91 -24.12 -23.69
CA GLU A 189 9.02 -24.00 -24.86
C GLU A 189 7.98 -22.88 -24.72
N GLU A 190 7.54 -22.58 -23.49
CA GLU A 190 6.58 -21.52 -23.23
C GLU A 190 7.14 -20.13 -23.50
N THR A 191 8.34 -19.84 -23.03
CA THR A 191 9.04 -18.56 -23.26
C THR A 191 9.57 -18.47 -24.70
N ALA A 192 10.02 -19.58 -25.28
CA ALA A 192 10.52 -19.61 -26.66
C ALA A 192 9.43 -19.21 -27.68
N ARG A 193 8.16 -19.50 -27.39
CA ARG A 193 7.02 -19.18 -28.28
C ARG A 193 6.87 -17.70 -28.57
N ASP A 194 7.16 -16.83 -27.61
CA ASP A 194 6.91 -15.39 -27.74
C ASP A 194 8.13 -14.51 -27.45
N MET A 195 9.28 -15.05 -27.02
CA MET A 195 10.46 -14.24 -26.66
C MET A 195 10.92 -13.23 -27.72
N TYR A 196 10.73 -13.51 -29.00
CA TYR A 196 11.09 -12.61 -30.11
C TYR A 196 10.09 -11.46 -30.35
N SER A 197 8.94 -11.48 -29.68
CA SER A 197 7.97 -10.38 -29.69
C SER A 197 8.34 -9.25 -28.72
N TYR A 198 9.34 -9.48 -27.85
CA TYR A 198 9.81 -8.56 -26.83
C TYR A 198 11.12 -7.91 -27.26
N CYS A 199 11.42 -6.73 -26.74
CA CYS A 199 12.76 -6.16 -26.85
C CYS A 199 13.77 -7.00 -26.04
N ILE A 200 13.38 -7.39 -24.83
CA ILE A 200 14.07 -8.37 -24.00
C ILE A 200 13.04 -9.08 -23.10
N HIS A 201 12.92 -10.39 -23.24
CA HIS A 201 11.86 -11.12 -22.53
C HIS A 201 12.01 -11.00 -21.00
N PRO A 202 11.00 -10.52 -20.24
CA PRO A 202 11.10 -10.24 -18.81
C PRO A 202 11.56 -11.43 -17.97
N VAL A 203 11.12 -12.64 -18.30
CA VAL A 203 11.54 -13.87 -17.58
C VAL A 203 13.03 -14.16 -17.76
N LEU A 204 13.58 -13.93 -18.95
CA LEU A 204 15.00 -14.18 -19.23
C LEU A 204 15.88 -13.12 -18.59
N LEU A 205 15.46 -11.85 -18.64
CA LEU A 205 16.11 -10.78 -17.92
C LEU A 205 16.05 -10.99 -16.40
N ASP A 206 14.93 -11.51 -15.88
CA ASP A 206 14.82 -11.85 -14.46
C ASP A 206 15.75 -12.99 -14.06
N CYS A 207 16.06 -13.95 -14.95
CA CYS A 207 17.10 -14.96 -14.68
C CYS A 207 18.47 -14.31 -14.41
N PHE A 208 18.82 -13.23 -15.10
CA PHE A 208 20.01 -12.43 -14.78
C PHE A 208 19.91 -11.84 -13.37
N LEU A 209 18.75 -11.30 -13.00
CA LEU A 209 18.55 -10.70 -11.68
C LEU A 209 18.59 -11.76 -10.56
N GLN A 210 17.97 -12.92 -10.75
CA GLN A 210 17.99 -14.07 -9.84
C GLN A 210 19.42 -14.56 -9.57
N MET A 211 20.24 -14.67 -10.61
CA MET A 211 21.62 -15.16 -10.49
C MET A 211 22.51 -14.24 -9.63
N THR A 212 22.13 -12.98 -9.41
CA THR A 212 22.83 -12.10 -8.46
C THR A 212 22.82 -12.66 -7.03
N ALA A 213 21.83 -13.48 -6.65
CA ALA A 213 21.74 -14.14 -5.35
C ALA A 213 22.94 -15.07 -5.07
N VAL A 214 23.55 -15.64 -6.11
CA VAL A 214 24.75 -16.49 -5.98
C VAL A 214 25.92 -15.68 -5.43
N LEU A 215 26.07 -14.43 -5.88
CA LEU A 215 27.15 -13.56 -5.44
C LEU A 215 26.91 -12.96 -4.04
N THR A 216 25.66 -12.96 -3.56
CA THR A 216 25.26 -12.35 -2.28
C THR A 216 25.13 -13.33 -1.12
N SER A 217 24.67 -14.56 -1.38
CA SER A 217 24.42 -15.62 -0.38
C SER A 217 25.60 -15.92 0.56
N ARG A 218 26.82 -15.55 0.15
CA ARG A 218 28.07 -15.77 0.91
C ARG A 218 28.72 -14.48 1.45
N THR A 219 28.20 -13.30 1.09
CA THR A 219 28.77 -11.98 1.47
C THR A 219 27.83 -11.14 2.34
N VAL A 220 26.52 -11.31 2.19
CA VAL A 220 25.48 -10.59 2.94
C VAL A 220 24.54 -11.63 3.52
N HIS A 221 24.48 -11.72 4.86
CA HIS A 221 23.59 -12.66 5.54
C HIS A 221 22.11 -12.41 5.16
N SER A 222 21.41 -13.47 4.73
CA SER A 222 19.97 -13.73 4.91
C SER A 222 19.01 -12.53 4.83
N ARG A 223 19.17 -11.64 3.84
CA ARG A 223 18.28 -10.50 3.60
C ARG A 223 17.72 -10.54 2.18
N ALA A 224 16.44 -10.24 2.05
CA ALA A 224 15.81 -10.04 0.74
C ALA A 224 16.46 -8.83 0.04
N GLY A 225 17.07 -9.09 -1.12
CA GLY A 225 17.58 -8.07 -2.03
C GLY A 225 16.63 -7.86 -3.18
N PHE A 226 16.27 -6.61 -3.47
CA PHE A 226 15.43 -6.27 -4.61
C PHE A 226 16.23 -5.49 -5.65
N PRO A 227 16.02 -5.73 -6.96
CA PRO A 227 16.54 -4.86 -7.99
C PRO A 227 16.09 -3.41 -7.73
N SER A 228 17.04 -2.48 -7.68
CA SER A 228 16.79 -1.04 -7.49
C SER A 228 17.10 -0.22 -8.73
N GLY A 229 17.85 -0.78 -9.69
CA GLY A 229 18.00 -0.18 -11.01
C GLY A 229 19.00 -0.90 -11.91
N ILE A 230 19.02 -0.49 -13.16
CA ILE A 230 20.02 -0.88 -14.17
C ILE A 230 20.60 0.39 -14.75
N GLY A 231 21.90 0.61 -14.55
CA GLY A 231 22.57 1.83 -15.04
C GLY A 231 22.77 1.85 -16.56
N SER A 232 22.92 0.68 -17.19
CA SER A 232 22.93 0.54 -18.65
C SER A 232 22.47 -0.86 -19.06
N LEU A 233 21.57 -0.93 -20.04
CA LEU A 233 21.21 -2.13 -20.79
C LEU A 233 21.33 -1.83 -22.29
N VAL A 234 22.09 -2.65 -22.99
CA VAL A 234 22.21 -2.63 -24.45
C VAL A 234 21.88 -4.03 -24.98
N VAL A 235 20.89 -4.14 -25.86
CA VAL A 235 20.53 -5.40 -26.53
C VAL A 235 21.06 -5.36 -27.95
N LEU A 236 22.25 -5.95 -28.17
CA LEU A 236 22.92 -5.94 -29.47
C LEU A 236 22.24 -6.87 -30.48
N ARG A 237 21.82 -8.04 -30.03
CA ARG A 237 21.21 -9.09 -30.84
C ARG A 237 20.07 -9.76 -30.06
N PRO A 238 19.06 -10.31 -30.73
CA PRO A 238 18.02 -11.09 -30.05
C PRO A 238 18.61 -12.19 -29.18
N LEU A 239 18.00 -12.43 -28.02
CA LEU A 239 18.35 -13.56 -27.15
C LEU A 239 18.11 -14.89 -27.89
N GLN A 240 18.81 -15.95 -27.50
CA GLN A 240 18.75 -17.26 -28.14
C GLN A 240 18.15 -18.31 -27.21
N GLU A 241 17.57 -19.36 -27.78
CA GLU A 241 16.99 -20.47 -27.01
C GLU A 241 18.04 -21.23 -26.17
N GLU A 242 19.29 -21.25 -26.61
CA GLU A 242 20.43 -21.76 -25.84
C GLU A 242 21.50 -20.67 -25.73
N MET A 243 21.75 -20.21 -24.50
CA MET A 243 22.65 -19.09 -24.23
C MET A 243 23.26 -19.21 -22.84
N MET A 244 24.22 -18.33 -22.54
CA MET A 244 24.87 -18.25 -21.24
C MET A 244 24.63 -16.88 -20.62
N ILE A 245 24.51 -16.83 -19.29
CA ILE A 245 24.62 -15.60 -18.52
C ILE A 245 25.97 -15.59 -17.82
N TYR A 246 26.69 -14.48 -17.97
CA TYR A 246 27.89 -14.16 -17.21
C TYR A 246 27.67 -12.88 -16.41
N MET A 247 28.18 -12.82 -15.18
CA MET A 247 28.20 -11.61 -14.39
C MET A 247 29.39 -11.54 -13.46
N ARG A 248 29.73 -10.32 -13.05
CA ARG A 248 30.76 -10.01 -12.06
C ARG A 248 30.30 -8.88 -11.15
N MET A 249 30.56 -9.03 -9.86
CA MET A 249 30.33 -7.97 -8.88
C MET A 249 31.31 -6.82 -9.09
N SER A 250 30.79 -5.62 -9.31
CA SER A 250 31.58 -4.39 -9.46
C SER A 250 31.71 -3.63 -8.15
N LYS A 251 30.67 -3.67 -7.30
CA LYS A 251 30.64 -2.97 -6.01
C LYS A 251 29.77 -3.73 -5.00
N SER A 252 30.15 -3.65 -3.74
CA SER A 252 29.36 -4.17 -2.63
C SER A 252 29.52 -3.23 -1.42
N THR A 253 28.40 -2.73 -0.94
CA THR A 253 28.26 -1.99 0.33
C THR A 253 27.32 -2.78 1.25
N GLY A 254 27.24 -2.42 2.53
CA GLY A 254 26.41 -3.16 3.49
C GLY A 254 24.91 -3.24 3.16
N ASN A 255 24.39 -2.39 2.25
CA ASN A 255 22.99 -2.34 1.87
C ASN A 255 22.74 -2.38 0.34
N CYS A 256 23.80 -2.41 -0.48
CA CYS A 256 23.68 -2.39 -1.94
C CYS A 256 24.77 -3.22 -2.58
N LEU A 257 24.41 -3.96 -3.61
CA LEU A 257 25.30 -4.69 -4.49
C LEU A 257 25.16 -4.13 -5.90
N GLU A 258 26.27 -3.91 -6.60
CA GLU A 258 26.25 -3.65 -8.04
C GLU A 258 26.99 -4.75 -8.79
N VAL A 259 26.39 -5.23 -9.88
CA VAL A 259 26.99 -6.20 -10.81
C VAL A 259 26.99 -5.67 -12.24
N CYS A 260 27.93 -6.15 -13.04
CA CYS A 260 27.95 -6.01 -14.50
C CYS A 260 27.99 -7.40 -15.13
N GLY A 261 27.41 -7.58 -16.31
CA GLY A 261 27.36 -8.87 -16.95
C GLY A 261 26.74 -8.83 -18.33
N CYS A 262 26.55 -10.00 -18.93
CA CYS A 262 25.98 -10.12 -20.25
C CYS A 262 25.29 -11.46 -20.48
N PHE A 263 24.39 -11.46 -21.46
CA PHE A 263 23.93 -12.66 -22.15
C PHE A 263 24.85 -12.91 -23.33
N VAL A 264 25.29 -14.15 -23.52
CA VAL A 264 26.15 -14.53 -24.66
C VAL A 264 25.63 -15.80 -25.34
N ASP A 265 25.88 -15.91 -26.64
CA ASP A 265 25.58 -17.14 -27.36
C ASP A 265 26.56 -18.29 -27.01
N LYS A 266 26.32 -19.48 -27.55
CA LYS A 266 27.17 -20.66 -27.35
C LYS A 266 28.63 -20.47 -27.79
N HIS A 267 28.92 -19.46 -28.61
CA HIS A 267 30.27 -19.13 -29.06
C HIS A 267 30.92 -18.03 -28.23
N GLY A 268 30.19 -17.45 -27.26
CA GLY A 268 30.65 -16.40 -26.37
C GLY A 268 30.48 -15.00 -26.92
N SER A 269 29.81 -14.81 -28.06
CA SER A 269 29.54 -13.46 -28.58
C SER A 269 28.37 -12.83 -27.81
N VAL A 270 28.49 -11.53 -27.47
CA VAL A 270 27.52 -10.83 -26.62
C VAL A 270 26.19 -10.61 -27.35
N LEU A 271 25.09 -10.91 -26.66
CA LEU A 271 23.70 -10.71 -27.11
C LEU A 271 23.12 -9.45 -26.44
N ALA A 272 23.31 -9.32 -25.13
CA ALA A 272 22.94 -8.14 -24.37
C ALA A 272 23.94 -7.88 -23.23
N GLU A 273 24.27 -6.62 -22.98
CA GLU A 273 25.16 -6.17 -21.90
C GLU A 273 24.37 -5.40 -20.84
N LEU A 274 24.65 -5.69 -19.57
CA LEU A 274 24.09 -5.02 -18.41
C LEU A 274 25.22 -4.45 -17.55
N LYS A 275 25.14 -3.16 -17.24
CA LYS A 275 26.10 -2.49 -16.35
C LYS A 275 25.40 -1.83 -15.18
N ARG A 276 26.07 -1.87 -14.03
CA ARG A 276 25.60 -1.25 -12.78
C ARG A 276 24.18 -1.70 -12.44
N VAL A 277 23.93 -3.00 -12.52
CA VAL A 277 22.68 -3.60 -12.03
C VAL A 277 22.76 -3.58 -10.51
N ALA A 278 21.91 -2.79 -9.88
CA ALA A 278 21.91 -2.57 -8.46
C ALA A 278 20.85 -3.44 -7.76
N ILE A 279 21.27 -4.15 -6.71
CA ILE A 279 20.40 -4.88 -5.79
C ILE A 279 20.49 -4.18 -4.43
N THR A 280 19.38 -3.66 -3.95
CA THR A 280 19.29 -3.03 -2.63
C THR A 280 18.70 -4.02 -1.63
N PHE A 281 19.37 -4.22 -0.51
CA PHE A 281 18.90 -5.09 0.56
C PHE A 281 18.01 -4.31 1.51
N MET A 282 16.91 -4.94 1.92
CA MET A 282 16.10 -4.40 3.01
C MET A 282 16.97 -4.28 4.27
N LYS A 283 16.81 -3.15 4.99
CA LYS A 283 17.34 -3.05 6.36
C LYS A 283 16.70 -4.17 7.18
N GLU A 284 17.49 -4.80 8.05
CA GLU A 284 16.90 -5.61 9.12
C GLU A 284 15.90 -4.74 9.86
N SER A 285 14.63 -5.15 9.82
CA SER A 285 13.63 -4.64 10.75
C SER A 285 14.16 -4.97 12.14
N SER A 286 14.46 -3.95 12.92
CA SER A 286 14.73 -4.22 14.32
C SER A 286 13.43 -4.71 14.92
N SER A 287 13.44 -5.84 15.63
CA SER A 287 12.23 -6.36 16.30
C SER A 287 11.56 -5.33 17.22
N ARG A 288 12.29 -4.27 17.59
CA ARG A 288 11.81 -3.11 18.36
C ARG A 288 10.87 -2.18 17.59
N ASP A 289 10.98 -2.08 16.27
CA ASP A 289 10.12 -1.18 15.49
C ASP A 289 8.64 -1.66 15.51
N ASN A 290 8.44 -2.98 15.61
CA ASN A 290 7.12 -3.60 15.73
C ASN A 290 6.51 -3.45 17.14
N GLU A 291 7.28 -3.09 18.16
CA GLU A 291 6.77 -2.94 19.53
C GLU A 291 5.88 -1.71 19.71
N PHE A 292 5.97 -0.74 18.80
CA PHE A 292 5.28 0.54 18.86
C PHE A 292 4.05 0.64 17.93
N LEU A 293 3.74 -0.42 17.18
CA LEU A 293 2.59 -0.44 16.29
C LEU A 293 1.35 -0.97 17.00
N PHE A 294 0.27 -0.21 16.93
CA PHE A 294 -1.03 -0.57 17.48
C PHE A 294 -2.09 -0.45 16.40
N GLN A 295 -3.08 -1.32 16.47
CA GLN A 295 -4.27 -1.28 15.64
C GLN A 295 -5.50 -1.30 16.54
N ASN A 296 -6.58 -0.69 16.06
CA ASN A 296 -7.87 -0.83 16.69
C ASN A 296 -8.60 -2.05 16.12
N LYS A 297 -8.93 -3.03 16.97
CA LYS A 297 -9.67 -4.22 16.56
C LYS A 297 -11.06 -4.22 17.17
N TRP A 298 -12.06 -4.39 16.32
CA TRP A 298 -13.46 -4.54 16.74
C TRP A 298 -13.74 -5.99 17.12
N LYS A 299 -14.07 -6.22 18.39
CA LYS A 299 -14.45 -7.54 18.93
C LYS A 299 -15.96 -7.61 19.11
N GLU A 300 -16.58 -8.63 18.53
CA GLU A 300 -18.02 -8.87 18.71
C GLU A 300 -18.30 -9.22 20.18
N VAL A 301 -19.31 -8.55 20.74
CA VAL A 301 -19.78 -8.85 22.10
C VAL A 301 -20.92 -9.86 21.97
N SER A 302 -20.64 -11.12 22.32
CA SER A 302 -21.68 -12.15 22.41
C SER A 302 -22.47 -11.97 23.71
N LEU A 303 -23.77 -11.66 23.61
CA LEU A 303 -24.67 -11.69 24.75
C LEU A 303 -25.65 -12.85 24.65
N SER A 304 -25.67 -13.65 25.71
CA SER A 304 -26.77 -14.52 26.09
C SER A 304 -27.87 -13.67 26.74
N GLN A 305 -29.12 -13.86 26.28
CA GLN A 305 -30.41 -13.32 26.79
C GLN A 305 -31.02 -12.16 25.98
N THR A 306 -32.01 -12.56 25.17
CA THR A 306 -33.21 -11.83 24.71
C THR A 306 -33.00 -10.40 24.20
N ILE A 307 -32.88 -10.28 22.86
CA ILE A 307 -33.23 -9.06 22.14
C ILE A 307 -34.70 -8.78 22.47
N GLY A 308 -34.93 -7.83 23.35
CA GLY A 308 -36.22 -7.59 23.95
C GLY A 308 -36.16 -6.26 24.67
N HIS A 309 -36.93 -5.30 24.17
CA HIS A 309 -37.06 -3.97 24.73
C HIS A 309 -37.50 -4.11 26.20
N LEU A 310 -36.59 -3.91 27.16
CA LEU A 310 -37.02 -3.50 28.49
C LEU A 310 -37.75 -2.19 28.25
N GLY A 311 -39.04 -2.09 28.59
CA GLY A 311 -39.91 -0.95 28.28
C GLY A 311 -39.47 0.40 28.88
N PHE A 312 -38.26 0.49 29.42
CA PHE A 312 -37.60 1.71 29.85
C PHE A 312 -37.20 2.55 28.63
N LYS A 313 -37.66 3.81 28.58
CA LYS A 313 -37.30 4.77 27.55
C LYS A 313 -36.53 5.91 28.19
N PRO A 314 -35.25 6.14 27.85
CA PRO A 314 -34.46 7.20 28.46
C PRO A 314 -34.97 8.58 28.02
N ARG A 315 -34.95 9.55 28.94
CA ARG A 315 -35.23 10.96 28.66
C ARG A 315 -33.91 11.65 28.31
N VAL A 316 -33.78 12.12 27.08
CA VAL A 316 -32.52 12.63 26.53
C VAL A 316 -32.71 13.95 25.79
N LEU A 317 -31.63 14.72 25.66
CA LEU A 317 -31.53 15.80 24.67
C LEU A 317 -30.83 15.25 23.42
N VAL A 318 -31.45 15.41 22.26
CA VAL A 318 -30.95 14.88 20.99
C VAL A 318 -30.57 16.03 20.07
N PHE A 319 -29.28 16.18 19.79
CA PHE A 319 -28.80 17.01 18.70
C PHE A 319 -28.94 16.22 17.40
N ALA A 320 -30.09 16.38 16.72
CA ALA A 320 -30.60 15.47 15.71
C ALA A 320 -29.94 15.65 14.33
N ASP A 321 -29.61 14.53 13.68
CA ASP A 321 -29.09 14.51 12.32
C ASP A 321 -30.14 14.85 11.26
N LYS A 322 -29.69 15.20 10.06
CA LYS A 322 -30.55 15.39 8.89
C LYS A 322 -30.80 14.10 8.10
N PHE A 323 -30.15 13.00 8.46
CA PHE A 323 -30.18 11.72 7.74
C PHE A 323 -31.40 10.84 8.14
N GLY A 324 -32.03 11.13 9.29
CA GLY A 324 -33.22 10.47 9.80
C GLY A 324 -32.98 9.40 10.87
N ILE A 325 -31.76 9.27 11.39
CA ILE A 325 -31.45 8.30 12.47
C ILE A 325 -32.15 8.72 13.77
N ALA A 326 -32.07 10.01 14.12
CA ALA A 326 -32.76 10.58 15.27
C ALA A 326 -34.28 10.36 15.23
N GLU A 327 -34.90 10.51 14.06
CA GLU A 327 -36.35 10.32 13.91
C GLU A 327 -36.74 8.84 14.10
N GLN A 328 -35.94 7.90 13.59
CA GLN A 328 -36.17 6.47 13.83
C GLN A 328 -35.99 6.06 15.31
N LEU A 329 -35.11 6.74 16.04
CA LEU A 329 -34.89 6.50 17.48
C LEU A 329 -36.04 6.99 18.36
N LYS A 330 -36.84 7.94 17.89
CA LYS A 330 -37.89 8.61 18.66
C LYS A 330 -38.88 7.68 19.34
N LYS A 331 -39.25 6.57 18.68
CA LYS A 331 -40.14 5.54 19.25
C LYS A 331 -39.55 4.82 20.47
N TYR A 332 -38.23 4.86 20.64
CA TYR A 332 -37.48 4.20 21.70
C TYR A 332 -37.08 5.15 22.84
N LEU A 333 -37.28 6.46 22.68
CA LEU A 333 -36.96 7.49 23.65
C LEU A 333 -38.21 7.97 24.41
N HIS A 334 -38.01 8.59 25.58
CA HIS A 334 -39.11 9.12 26.39
C HIS A 334 -39.80 10.28 25.64
N PRO A 335 -41.14 10.44 25.71
CA PRO A 335 -41.85 11.54 25.03
C PRO A 335 -41.38 12.95 25.45
N ALA A 336 -40.86 13.09 26.67
CA ALA A 336 -40.28 14.34 27.18
C ALA A 336 -38.80 14.53 26.77
N SER A 337 -38.32 13.82 25.76
CA SER A 337 -37.00 14.05 25.14
C SER A 337 -37.11 15.22 24.17
N ARG A 338 -36.06 16.04 24.10
CA ARG A 338 -36.01 17.24 23.25
C ARG A 338 -35.07 17.03 22.07
N TYR A 339 -35.43 17.59 20.91
CA TYR A 339 -34.66 17.48 19.67
C TYR A 339 -34.22 18.86 19.21
N VAL A 340 -32.92 19.02 19.01
CA VAL A 340 -32.30 20.27 18.53
C VAL A 340 -31.73 20.01 17.14
N MET A 341 -32.26 20.71 16.14
CA MET A 341 -31.78 20.62 14.77
C MET A 341 -30.52 21.48 14.58
N PHE A 342 -29.64 21.09 13.67
CA PHE A 342 -28.37 21.79 13.39
C PHE A 342 -28.56 23.24 12.89
N GLU A 343 -29.74 23.58 12.35
CA GLU A 343 -30.01 24.86 11.69
C GLU A 343 -30.09 26.01 12.71
N GLY A 344 -29.39 27.12 12.42
CA GLY A 344 -29.41 28.33 13.24
C GLY A 344 -28.47 28.29 14.45
N TRP A 345 -27.51 27.36 14.46
CA TRP A 345 -26.38 27.36 15.38
C TRP A 345 -25.16 28.12 14.83
N ASP A 346 -24.88 27.94 13.54
CA ASP A 346 -23.73 28.44 12.81
C ASP A 346 -23.74 29.96 12.53
N CYS A 347 -24.89 30.61 12.72
CA CYS A 347 -25.03 32.06 12.55
C CYS A 347 -24.83 32.86 13.86
N LEU A 348 -24.55 32.19 14.99
CA LEU A 348 -24.43 32.84 16.30
C LEU A 348 -22.98 33.27 16.59
N VAL A 349 -22.83 34.41 17.25
CA VAL A 349 -21.54 34.81 17.84
C VAL A 349 -21.22 33.84 18.99
N GLU A 350 -19.93 33.55 19.23
CA GLU A 350 -19.47 32.51 20.16
C GLU A 350 -20.13 32.58 21.57
N GLY A 351 -20.33 33.79 22.11
CA GLY A 351 -21.00 34.00 23.40
C GLY A 351 -22.51 33.68 23.40
N ASP A 352 -23.21 33.99 22.31
CA ASP A 352 -24.64 33.69 22.16
C ASP A 352 -24.88 32.20 21.94
N ALA A 353 -23.97 31.56 21.20
CA ALA A 353 -23.96 30.13 20.99
C ALA A 353 -23.81 29.39 22.33
N GLN A 354 -22.84 29.77 23.16
CA GLN A 354 -22.63 29.15 24.47
C GLN A 354 -23.85 29.30 25.40
N ASN A 355 -24.46 30.50 25.44
CA ASN A 355 -25.68 30.75 26.22
C ASN A 355 -26.86 29.89 25.76
N LYS A 356 -27.04 29.75 24.44
CA LYS A 356 -28.06 28.87 23.86
C LYS A 356 -27.84 27.42 24.28
N MET A 357 -26.61 26.91 24.20
CA MET A 357 -26.30 25.53 24.62
C MET A 357 -26.57 25.30 26.10
N ARG A 358 -26.20 26.26 26.97
CA ARG A 358 -26.52 26.20 28.41
C ARG A 358 -28.02 26.02 28.66
N GLU A 359 -28.86 26.82 28.00
CA GLU A 359 -30.30 26.71 28.17
C GLU A 359 -30.86 25.39 27.61
N GLU A 360 -30.33 24.90 26.49
CA GLU A 360 -30.76 23.62 25.89
C GLU A 360 -30.42 22.41 26.80
N VAL A 361 -29.23 22.38 27.42
CA VAL A 361 -28.78 21.25 28.27
C VAL A 361 -29.25 21.32 29.73
N LYS A 362 -29.86 22.44 30.14
CA LYS A 362 -30.20 22.72 31.55
C LYS A 362 -30.96 21.59 32.24
N ASP A 363 -32.01 21.08 31.59
CA ASP A 363 -32.95 20.10 32.17
C ASP A 363 -32.64 18.64 31.80
N TYR A 364 -31.49 18.39 31.15
CA TYR A 364 -31.09 17.07 30.65
C TYR A 364 -29.68 16.70 31.09
N ASP A 365 -29.51 15.49 31.60
CA ASP A 365 -28.19 14.95 32.00
C ASP A 365 -27.67 13.90 31.01
N GLU A 366 -28.52 13.42 30.09
CA GLU A 366 -28.17 12.46 29.03
C GLU A 366 -28.34 13.12 27.66
N ILE A 367 -27.24 13.19 26.91
CA ILE A 367 -27.16 13.90 25.63
C ILE A 367 -26.81 12.91 24.52
N LEU A 368 -27.57 12.93 23.42
CA LEU A 368 -27.26 12.24 22.18
C LEU A 368 -26.82 13.26 21.14
N PHE A 369 -25.59 13.12 20.62
CA PHE A 369 -25.04 14.03 19.62
C PHE A 369 -24.94 13.35 18.25
N LEU A 370 -25.80 13.75 17.31
CA LEU A 370 -25.91 13.16 15.95
C LEU A 370 -25.60 14.16 14.82
N TRP A 371 -25.29 15.42 15.14
CA TRP A 371 -24.99 16.45 14.14
C TRP A 371 -23.80 16.11 13.21
N GLY A 372 -22.96 15.14 13.61
CA GLY A 372 -21.86 14.63 12.79
C GLY A 372 -22.27 13.88 11.51
N ILE A 373 -23.55 13.48 11.40
CA ILE A 373 -24.06 12.61 10.33
C ILE A 373 -24.58 13.45 9.15
N GLN A 374 -23.65 14.03 8.39
CA GLN A 374 -23.92 14.72 7.14
C GLN A 374 -22.93 14.26 6.06
N LYS A 375 -23.43 13.88 4.89
CA LYS A 375 -22.57 13.52 3.74
C LYS A 375 -21.96 14.78 3.13
N LEU A 376 -20.64 14.79 2.94
CA LEU A 376 -19.87 15.94 2.42
C LEU A 376 -19.12 15.63 1.10
N ASN A 377 -19.36 14.48 0.48
CA ASN A 377 -18.62 14.04 -0.72
C ASN A 377 -18.82 14.96 -1.93
N GLU A 378 -19.96 15.65 -2.01
CA GLU A 378 -20.31 16.52 -3.13
C GLU A 378 -19.78 17.95 -2.95
N ASP A 379 -19.22 18.25 -1.77
CA ASP A 379 -18.67 19.56 -1.45
C ASP A 379 -17.19 19.69 -1.85
N SER A 380 -16.73 20.92 -2.03
CA SER A 380 -15.30 21.18 -2.22
C SER A 380 -14.52 20.84 -0.94
N PRO A 381 -13.24 20.42 -1.03
CA PRO A 381 -12.45 20.09 0.16
C PRO A 381 -12.44 21.19 1.23
N ARG A 382 -12.42 22.46 0.81
CA ARG A 382 -12.51 23.61 1.72
C ARG A 382 -13.83 23.67 2.49
N LYS A 383 -14.96 23.42 1.80
CA LYS A 383 -16.28 23.38 2.44
C LYS A 383 -16.41 22.20 3.40
N ALA A 384 -15.87 21.04 3.04
CA ALA A 384 -15.89 19.88 3.92
C ALA A 384 -15.13 20.14 5.23
N VAL A 385 -13.94 20.77 5.15
CA VAL A 385 -13.16 21.17 6.34
C VAL A 385 -13.89 22.22 7.19
N ASP A 386 -14.52 23.22 6.55
CA ASP A 386 -15.31 24.24 7.26
C ASP A 386 -16.48 23.60 8.03
N GLN A 387 -17.18 22.65 7.41
CA GLN A 387 -18.29 21.95 8.06
C GLN A 387 -17.83 21.04 9.21
N LEU A 388 -16.69 20.36 9.04
CA LEU A 388 -16.02 19.60 10.12
C LEU A 388 -15.70 20.49 11.32
N ALA A 389 -15.10 21.66 11.08
CA ALA A 389 -14.74 22.61 12.11
C ALA A 389 -15.99 23.14 12.86
N LYS A 390 -17.04 23.52 12.13
CA LYS A 390 -18.32 23.95 12.72
C LYS A 390 -18.96 22.86 13.58
N CYS A 391 -18.91 21.60 13.15
CA CYS A 391 -19.43 20.49 13.93
C CYS A 391 -18.63 20.27 15.22
N CYS A 392 -17.30 20.35 15.14
CA CYS A 392 -16.43 20.25 16.33
C CYS A 392 -16.69 21.40 17.30
N GLU A 393 -16.86 22.63 16.82
CA GLU A 393 -17.16 23.78 17.67
C GLU A 393 -18.53 23.63 18.34
N ALA A 394 -19.54 23.18 17.61
CA ALA A 394 -20.84 22.86 18.18
C ALA A 394 -20.73 21.82 19.31
N TYR A 395 -20.00 20.74 19.06
CA TYR A 395 -19.76 19.70 20.05
C TYR A 395 -19.00 20.23 21.28
N ARG A 396 -17.96 21.05 21.07
CA ARG A 396 -17.22 21.71 22.15
C ARG A 396 -18.12 22.53 23.06
N GLN A 397 -19.03 23.31 22.48
CA GLN A 397 -19.95 24.18 23.22
C GLN A 397 -20.94 23.37 24.07
N VAL A 398 -21.40 22.21 23.58
CA VAL A 398 -22.18 21.26 24.38
C VAL A 398 -21.37 20.76 25.59
N VAL A 399 -20.12 20.33 25.37
CA VAL A 399 -19.25 19.84 26.45
C VAL A 399 -18.99 20.93 27.50
N VAL A 400 -18.70 22.15 27.07
CA VAL A 400 -18.49 23.31 27.97
C VAL A 400 -19.74 23.60 28.80
N ALA A 401 -20.93 23.59 28.18
CA ALA A 401 -22.19 23.83 28.89
C ALA A 401 -22.49 22.73 29.92
N LEU A 402 -22.15 21.47 29.65
CA LEU A 402 -22.33 20.37 30.60
C LEU A 402 -21.35 20.43 31.76
N ARG A 403 -20.11 20.85 31.52
CA ARG A 403 -19.09 21.01 32.57
C ARG A 403 -19.51 22.01 33.65
N GLU A 404 -20.29 23.02 33.29
CA GLU A 404 -20.83 24.00 34.23
C GLU A 404 -21.96 23.43 35.12
N LYS A 405 -22.52 22.27 34.77
CA LYS A 405 -23.53 21.59 35.59
C LYS A 405 -22.89 20.90 36.78
N ARG A 406 -23.65 20.85 37.89
CA ARG A 406 -23.26 20.13 39.12
C ARG A 406 -23.71 18.66 39.13
N THR A 407 -24.48 18.23 38.12
CA THR A 407 -25.00 16.88 37.98
C THR A 407 -24.07 16.02 37.14
N CYS A 408 -24.05 14.71 37.39
CA CYS A 408 -23.30 13.76 36.57
C CYS A 408 -23.98 13.68 35.19
N CYS A 409 -23.25 14.07 34.15
CA CYS A 409 -23.76 14.12 32.78
C CYS A 409 -23.15 13.02 31.92
N SER A 410 -23.88 12.61 30.89
CA SER A 410 -23.46 11.61 29.91
C SER A 410 -23.69 12.12 28.49
N VAL A 411 -22.68 11.97 27.64
CA VAL A 411 -22.69 12.41 26.24
C VAL A 411 -22.40 11.22 25.35
N ARG A 412 -23.35 10.91 24.47
CA ARG A 412 -23.23 9.81 23.51
C ARG A 412 -23.19 10.36 22.10
N VAL A 413 -22.02 10.28 21.51
CA VAL A 413 -21.79 10.72 20.14
C VAL A 413 -22.11 9.55 19.23
N ILE A 414 -23.13 9.71 18.39
CA ILE A 414 -23.52 8.69 17.43
C ILE A 414 -23.02 9.14 16.05
N THR A 415 -22.16 8.31 15.47
CA THR A 415 -21.61 8.51 14.13
C THR A 415 -22.21 7.51 13.15
N TYR A 416 -22.03 7.77 11.87
CA TYR A 416 -22.54 6.91 10.81
C TYR A 416 -21.42 6.60 9.82
N ARG A 417 -21.08 5.32 9.72
CA ARG A 417 -20.12 4.76 8.77
C ARG A 417 -18.76 5.46 8.82
N THR A 418 -18.27 5.74 10.03
CA THR A 418 -16.92 6.31 10.24
C THR A 418 -15.89 5.24 10.59
N THR A 419 -16.32 4.01 10.87
CA THR A 419 -15.42 2.87 11.13
C THR A 419 -14.94 2.25 9.82
N GLU A 420 -13.62 2.08 9.70
CA GLU A 420 -12.84 1.66 8.52
C GLU A 420 -13.58 0.77 7.51
N ARG A 421 -14.18 -0.35 7.95
CA ARG A 421 -14.80 -1.34 7.06
C ARG A 421 -16.05 -0.86 6.32
N TYR A 422 -16.69 0.20 6.79
CA TYR A 422 -18.00 0.65 6.29
C TYR A 422 -17.97 2.03 5.66
N VAL A 423 -16.83 2.71 5.68
CA VAL A 423 -16.65 4.06 5.14
C VAL A 423 -16.90 4.06 3.63
N ASP A 424 -17.92 4.80 3.21
CA ASP A 424 -18.25 5.06 1.80
C ASP A 424 -18.41 6.56 1.49
N HIS A 425 -18.31 7.42 2.51
CA HIS A 425 -18.39 8.87 2.38
C HIS A 425 -17.67 9.60 3.52
N ILE A 426 -17.32 10.86 3.28
CA ILE A 426 -16.81 11.82 4.26
C ILE A 426 -18.00 12.44 4.99
N ASN A 427 -17.91 12.48 6.31
CA ASN A 427 -18.85 13.17 7.19
C ASN A 427 -18.12 13.76 8.41
N CYS A 428 -18.84 14.52 9.24
CA CYS A 428 -18.24 15.20 10.38
C CYS A 428 -17.83 14.27 11.53
N GLY A 429 -18.37 13.05 11.57
CA GLY A 429 -18.09 12.07 12.61
C GLY A 429 -16.61 11.65 12.70
N PHE A 430 -15.85 11.74 11.61
CA PHE A 430 -14.41 11.43 11.62
C PHE A 430 -13.62 12.30 12.61
N ALA A 431 -13.95 13.58 12.73
CA ALA A 431 -13.28 14.48 13.67
C ALA A 431 -13.73 14.26 15.12
N LEU A 432 -14.99 13.85 15.32
CA LEU A 432 -15.54 13.62 16.65
C LEU A 432 -14.89 12.44 17.36
N TYR A 433 -14.33 11.47 16.62
CA TYR A 433 -13.66 10.30 17.21
C TYR A 433 -12.46 10.68 18.09
N GLY A 434 -11.52 11.45 17.53
CA GLY A 434 -10.36 11.94 18.27
C GLY A 434 -10.73 12.95 19.35
N MET A 435 -11.68 13.85 19.04
CA MET A 435 -12.14 14.86 19.99
C MET A 435 -12.83 14.24 21.22
N THR A 436 -13.71 13.25 21.02
CA THR A 436 -14.39 12.55 22.14
C THR A 436 -13.38 11.80 23.01
N ARG A 437 -12.35 11.17 22.41
CA ARG A 437 -11.25 10.53 23.15
C ARG A 437 -10.51 11.52 24.04
N ALA A 438 -10.25 12.73 23.54
CA ALA A 438 -9.65 13.79 24.34
C ALA A 438 -10.57 14.22 25.49
N CYS A 439 -11.86 14.43 25.22
CA CYS A 439 -12.83 14.79 26.25
C CYS A 439 -12.96 13.74 27.38
N ILE A 440 -12.87 12.45 27.06
CA ILE A 440 -12.85 11.35 28.07
C ILE A 440 -11.72 11.56 29.09
N VAL A 441 -10.55 12.03 28.63
CA VAL A 441 -9.38 12.24 29.48
C VAL A 441 -9.44 13.59 30.19
N GLU A 442 -9.89 14.63 29.51
CA GLU A 442 -9.91 16.01 30.04
C GLU A 442 -11.05 16.28 31.03
N PHE A 443 -12.19 15.60 30.88
CA PHE A 443 -13.42 15.84 31.67
C PHE A 443 -13.96 14.54 32.28
N PRO A 444 -13.27 13.92 33.26
CA PRO A 444 -13.67 12.66 33.86
C PRO A 444 -15.02 12.72 34.61
N GLU A 445 -15.51 13.92 34.93
CA GLU A 445 -16.82 14.16 35.51
C GLU A 445 -18.00 13.92 34.55
N ILE A 446 -17.74 13.91 33.24
CA ILE A 446 -18.73 13.62 32.19
C ILE A 446 -18.43 12.24 31.61
N THR A 447 -19.45 11.38 31.56
CA THR A 447 -19.32 10.08 30.89
C THR A 447 -19.48 10.27 29.39
N PHE A 448 -18.47 9.90 28.60
CA PHE A 448 -18.59 9.90 27.14
C PHE A 448 -18.70 8.50 26.58
N GLN A 449 -19.45 8.38 25.49
CA GLN A 449 -19.54 7.15 24.70
C GLN A 449 -19.61 7.50 23.22
N LEU A 450 -18.87 6.78 22.39
CA LEU A 450 -18.92 6.89 20.96
C LEU A 450 -19.56 5.63 20.37
N ILE A 451 -20.59 5.80 19.54
CA ILE A 451 -21.34 4.70 18.93
C ILE A 451 -21.39 4.92 17.41
N ASP A 452 -20.71 4.08 16.64
CA ASP A 452 -20.75 4.14 15.18
C ASP A 452 -21.77 3.16 14.59
N LEU A 453 -22.61 3.63 13.69
CA LEU A 453 -23.60 2.83 12.96
C LEU A 453 -23.09 2.50 11.55
N SER A 454 -23.08 1.22 11.17
CA SER A 454 -22.78 0.82 9.79
C SER A 454 -23.96 0.97 8.82
N SER A 455 -25.20 0.93 9.33
CA SER A 455 -26.42 1.08 8.52
C SER A 455 -27.54 1.78 9.30
N SER A 456 -28.53 2.33 8.59
CA SER A 456 -29.72 2.96 9.17
C SER A 456 -30.95 2.03 9.15
N THR A 457 -30.72 0.72 9.11
CA THR A 457 -31.80 -0.28 9.12
C THR A 457 -32.54 -0.29 10.46
N SER A 458 -33.83 -0.65 10.43
CA SER A 458 -34.64 -0.74 11.65
C SER A 458 -34.06 -1.68 12.71
N LEU A 459 -33.34 -2.72 12.26
CA LEU A 459 -32.61 -3.64 13.12
C LEU A 459 -31.47 -2.91 13.85
N ASP A 460 -30.57 -2.22 13.14
CA ASP A 460 -29.45 -1.49 13.75
C ASP A 460 -29.94 -0.38 14.68
N ILE A 461 -31.03 0.31 14.34
CA ILE A 461 -31.65 1.32 15.22
C ILE A 461 -32.23 0.69 16.49
N SER A 462 -32.84 -0.50 16.40
CA SER A 462 -33.33 -1.21 17.58
C SER A 462 -32.18 -1.66 18.49
N VAL A 463 -31.06 -2.08 17.90
CA VAL A 463 -29.85 -2.44 18.65
C VAL A 463 -29.20 -1.20 19.26
N LEU A 464 -29.22 -0.06 18.57
CA LEU A 464 -28.78 1.22 19.14
C LEU A 464 -29.60 1.58 20.38
N ALA A 465 -30.92 1.43 20.34
CA ALA A 465 -31.77 1.66 21.51
C ALA A 465 -31.39 0.74 22.69
N ASP A 466 -31.07 -0.52 22.41
CA ASP A 466 -30.58 -1.47 23.42
C ASP A 466 -29.21 -1.07 23.98
N VAL A 467 -28.28 -0.63 23.13
CA VAL A 467 -26.98 -0.09 23.53
C VAL A 467 -27.16 1.08 24.48
N LEU A 468 -28.12 1.97 24.19
CA LEU A 468 -28.38 3.13 25.04
C LEU A 468 -28.86 2.78 26.46
N ILE A 469 -29.34 1.56 26.70
CA ILE A 469 -29.83 1.14 28.02
C ILE A 469 -28.81 0.22 28.70
N LYS A 470 -28.24 -0.73 27.95
CA LYS A 470 -27.47 -1.85 28.49
C LYS A 470 -25.96 -1.58 28.55
N TYR A 471 -25.43 -0.72 27.68
CA TYR A 471 -23.98 -0.51 27.52
C TYR A 471 -23.58 0.88 28.01
N LYS A 472 -23.11 0.96 29.25
CA LYS A 472 -22.68 2.22 29.85
C LYS A 472 -21.36 2.70 29.23
N GLY A 473 -21.24 4.02 29.02
CA GLY A 473 -20.05 4.64 28.40
C GLY A 473 -18.75 4.38 29.17
N GLY A 474 -18.80 4.27 30.50
CA GLY A 474 -17.61 3.94 31.30
C GLY A 474 -17.01 2.56 31.03
N ASP A 475 -17.87 1.57 30.76
CA ASP A 475 -17.44 0.18 30.48
C ASP A 475 -17.16 -0.03 28.99
N TYR A 476 -17.93 0.65 28.14
CA TYR A 476 -17.91 0.52 26.69
C TYR A 476 -17.82 1.91 26.04
N PRO A 477 -16.65 2.57 26.09
CA PRO A 477 -16.49 3.94 25.58
C PRO A 477 -16.62 4.02 24.07
N GLU A 478 -16.35 2.93 23.35
CA GLU A 478 -16.42 2.87 21.89
C GLU A 478 -17.15 1.60 21.43
N VAL A 479 -18.25 1.79 20.72
CA VAL A 479 -19.15 0.75 20.23
C VAL A 479 -19.37 0.94 18.73
N CYS A 480 -19.41 -0.16 17.98
CA CYS A 480 -19.84 -0.19 16.59
C CYS A 480 -21.01 -1.15 16.44
N ILE A 481 -22.03 -0.75 15.68
CA ILE A 481 -23.22 -1.57 15.41
C ILE A 481 -23.28 -1.90 13.92
N SER A 482 -23.38 -3.19 13.62
CA SER A 482 -23.53 -3.66 12.24
C SER A 482 -24.40 -4.88 12.12
N GLN A 483 -25.42 -4.80 11.26
CA GLN A 483 -26.30 -5.92 10.92
C GLN A 483 -26.92 -6.57 12.17
N GLY A 484 -27.32 -5.76 13.14
CA GLY A 484 -27.90 -6.17 14.40
C GLY A 484 -26.88 -6.70 15.43
N ARG A 485 -25.58 -6.59 15.17
CA ARG A 485 -24.51 -7.04 16.06
C ARG A 485 -23.77 -5.86 16.67
N ILE A 486 -23.22 -6.08 17.85
CA ILE A 486 -22.50 -5.08 18.65
C ILE A 486 -21.03 -5.47 18.71
N TYR A 487 -20.17 -4.51 18.41
CA TYR A 487 -18.73 -4.64 18.47
C TYR A 487 -18.15 -3.59 19.40
N VAL A 488 -17.11 -3.96 20.15
CA VAL A 488 -16.38 -3.04 21.02
C VAL A 488 -14.96 -2.88 20.53
N SER A 489 -14.45 -1.68 20.70
CA SER A 489 -13.09 -1.29 20.33
C SER A 489 -12.06 -1.91 21.28
N GLU A 490 -10.98 -2.44 20.73
CA GLU A 490 -9.86 -2.97 21.50
C GLU A 490 -8.55 -2.59 20.81
N ILE A 491 -7.80 -1.69 21.44
CA ILE A 491 -6.45 -1.36 20.97
C ILE A 491 -5.55 -2.54 21.29
N ARG A 492 -5.01 -3.16 20.25
CA ARG A 492 -4.02 -4.24 20.37
C ARG A 492 -2.75 -3.82 19.68
N ARG A 493 -1.62 -4.33 20.17
CA ARG A 493 -0.39 -4.32 19.37
C ARG A 493 -0.68 -5.01 18.05
N THR A 494 -0.24 -4.41 16.96
CA THR A 494 -0.34 -5.02 15.63
C THR A 494 0.66 -6.17 15.61
N PRO A 495 0.22 -7.44 15.64
CA PRO A 495 1.14 -8.55 15.53
C PRO A 495 1.59 -8.59 14.07
N PHE A 496 2.74 -8.00 13.78
CA PHE A 496 3.42 -8.30 12.53
C PHE A 496 4.07 -9.67 12.72
N VAL A 497 3.35 -10.71 12.33
CA VAL A 497 3.94 -12.04 12.17
C VAL A 497 4.67 -11.99 10.85
N ASP A 498 5.95 -11.66 10.86
CA ASP A 498 6.85 -12.23 9.85
C ASP A 498 6.64 -13.73 9.95
N ALA A 499 6.27 -14.37 8.83
CA ALA A 499 5.71 -15.71 8.82
C ALA A 499 6.57 -16.81 9.47
N ASP A 500 7.80 -16.52 9.93
CA ASP A 500 8.72 -17.49 10.54
C ASP A 500 9.50 -17.00 11.77
N TYR A 501 8.99 -16.08 12.60
CA TYR A 501 9.65 -15.73 13.87
C TYR A 501 9.04 -16.47 15.07
N ILE A 502 9.28 -17.79 15.17
CA ILE A 502 9.12 -18.52 16.43
C ILE A 502 10.43 -18.41 17.22
N GLN A 503 10.51 -17.43 18.12
CA GLN A 503 11.30 -17.58 19.33
C GLN A 503 10.45 -17.22 20.57
N PRO A 504 10.60 -17.96 21.67
CA PRO A 504 9.82 -17.73 22.87
C PRO A 504 10.24 -16.40 23.49
N ILE A 505 9.27 -15.47 23.56
CA ILE A 505 9.42 -14.18 24.24
C ILE A 505 9.79 -14.46 25.70
N ARG A 506 11.05 -14.21 26.08
CA ARG A 506 11.43 -14.05 27.49
C ARG A 506 10.89 -12.72 27.97
N SER A 507 10.05 -12.76 29.01
CA SER A 507 9.54 -11.58 29.70
C SER A 507 10.69 -10.74 30.25
N LEU A 508 10.85 -9.51 29.76
CA LEU A 508 11.71 -8.53 30.41
C LEU A 508 10.94 -7.91 31.57
N GLN A 509 11.20 -8.45 32.77
CA GLN A 509 10.96 -7.74 34.02
C GLN A 509 11.83 -6.49 34.11
N LYS A 510 11.20 -5.40 34.58
CA LYS A 510 11.70 -4.08 34.99
C LYS A 510 11.40 -2.95 34.02
N SER A 511 10.16 -2.47 34.12
CA SER A 511 9.77 -1.12 33.71
C SER A 511 10.58 -0.10 34.50
N GLN A 512 11.43 0.67 33.81
CA GLN A 512 11.85 1.98 34.31
C GLN A 512 10.85 2.99 33.76
N SER A 513 10.22 3.74 34.67
CA SER A 513 9.40 4.89 34.35
C SER A 513 10.28 5.98 33.73
N PHE A 514 9.94 6.43 32.53
CA PHE A 514 10.53 7.62 31.91
C PHE A 514 9.45 8.68 31.68
N THR A 515 9.82 9.92 31.97
CA THR A 515 9.01 11.13 31.77
C THR A 515 9.27 11.66 30.37
N LEU A 516 8.21 11.87 29.57
CA LEU A 516 8.31 12.49 28.25
C LEU A 516 8.31 14.02 28.41
N HIS A 517 9.38 14.68 27.98
CA HIS A 517 9.41 16.11 27.75
C HIS A 517 8.86 16.38 26.34
N THR A 518 7.68 16.99 26.25
CA THR A 518 7.13 17.47 24.99
C THR A 518 7.81 18.78 24.61
N SER A 519 8.72 18.74 23.64
CA SER A 519 9.28 19.95 23.02
C SER A 519 8.20 20.71 22.23
N ASP A 520 8.29 22.04 22.31
CA ASP A 520 7.39 23.08 21.79
C ASP A 520 6.93 22.86 20.33
N PRO A 521 5.60 22.78 20.05
CA PRO A 521 5.05 22.53 18.73
C PRO A 521 5.23 23.66 17.70
N TYR A 522 5.83 24.81 18.05
CA TYR A 522 5.98 25.96 17.14
C TYR A 522 7.36 26.10 16.48
N THR A 523 8.27 25.15 16.64
CA THR A 523 9.63 25.28 16.06
C THR A 523 9.75 24.57 14.71
N ALA A 524 9.43 25.26 13.62
CA ALA A 524 9.86 24.84 12.28
C ALA A 524 11.30 25.34 12.04
N LYS A 525 12.23 24.42 11.76
CA LYS A 525 13.51 24.75 11.12
C LYS A 525 13.53 24.05 9.77
N ASP A 526 13.74 24.84 8.72
CA ASP A 526 13.92 24.37 7.35
C ASP A 526 15.15 23.45 7.26
N LEU A 527 14.97 22.31 6.59
CA LEU A 527 16.02 21.51 5.98
C LEU A 527 15.63 21.21 4.53
#